data_AF-A0A064CAM0-F1
#
_entry.id   AF-A0A064CAM0-F1
#
_cell.length_a   1.000
_cell.length_b   1.000
_cell.length_c   1.000
_cell.angle_alpha   90.00
_cell.angle_beta   90.00
_cell.angle_gamma   90.00
#
_symmetry.space_group_name_H-M   'P 1'
#
loop_
_entity.id
_entity.type
_entity.pdbx_description
1 polymer ?
#
loop_
_entity_poly.entity_id
_entity_poly.type
_entity_poly.pdbx_seq_one_letter_code
_entity_poly.pdbx_strand_id
1 'polypeptide(L)'
;MDGSTSMVITGGRYIGIATLSVAALLGAAPLAVAHADDTGIHQPQMDALCQAQYPGRNTPFNDGSAYVVAPGDAYSWRCQQTSRSGAGAISNLGINPAAYCSMLPNLGRPVPINPGSPDGWVCRT
;
A
#
# COMPACT_ATOMS: atom_id res chain seq x y z
N MET A 1 46.15 -11.58 9.72
CA MET A 1 45.75 -11.76 8.31
C MET A 1 45.17 -13.15 8.19
N ASP A 2 44.13 -13.28 7.36
CA ASP A 2 43.23 -14.42 7.16
C ASP A 2 42.26 -14.70 8.32
N GLY A 3 40.94 -14.87 8.12
CA GLY A 3 40.19 -15.03 6.87
C GLY A 3 39.10 -16.10 7.09
N SER A 4 37.84 -15.66 7.09
CA SER A 4 36.61 -16.38 6.70
C SER A 4 36.30 -17.80 7.23
N THR A 5 35.10 -17.97 7.79
CA THR A 5 33.94 -18.63 7.13
C THR A 5 33.01 -19.28 8.16
N SER A 6 31.76 -18.80 8.17
CA SER A 6 30.62 -19.34 8.89
C SER A 6 30.25 -20.76 8.45
N MET A 7 29.83 -21.60 9.40
CA MET A 7 29.08 -22.83 9.11
C MET A 7 27.84 -22.87 10.02
N VAL A 8 26.65 -22.79 9.41
CA VAL A 8 25.36 -23.03 10.07
C VAL A 8 24.84 -24.37 9.57
N ILE A 9 24.69 -25.33 10.48
CA ILE A 9 24.14 -26.66 10.20
C ILE A 9 22.69 -26.73 10.72
N THR A 10 21.78 -26.84 9.77
CA THR A 10 20.63 -27.77 9.70
C THR A 10 19.73 -27.97 10.94
N GLY A 11 18.48 -27.51 10.82
CA GLY A 11 17.35 -27.97 11.64
C GLY A 11 16.13 -28.23 10.76
N GLY A 12 15.86 -29.48 10.43
CA GLY A 12 14.76 -29.91 9.55
C GLY A 12 13.42 -30.07 10.26
N ARG A 13 12.31 -30.13 9.49
CA ARG A 13 10.96 -30.44 10.00
C ARG A 13 9.99 -31.00 8.92
N TYR A 14 9.61 -32.27 9.14
CA TYR A 14 8.34 -32.97 8.89
C TYR A 14 7.85 -33.32 7.46
N ILE A 15 7.61 -34.63 7.27
CA ILE A 15 6.86 -35.30 6.18
C ILE A 15 5.49 -35.73 6.70
N GLY A 16 4.45 -35.59 5.87
CA GLY A 16 3.11 -36.20 5.99
C GLY A 16 2.02 -35.14 6.10
N ILE A 17 0.93 -35.12 5.34
CA ILE A 17 0.13 -36.22 4.75
C ILE A 17 -0.67 -35.63 3.55
N ALA A 18 -0.83 -36.40 2.47
CA ALA A 18 -1.66 -36.03 1.32
C ALA A 18 -3.08 -36.61 1.45
N THR A 19 -4.10 -35.80 1.20
CA THR A 19 -5.44 -36.23 0.77
C THR A 19 -6.00 -35.22 -0.24
N LEU A 20 -6.26 -35.69 -1.46
CA LEU A 20 -6.88 -34.96 -2.57
C LEU A 20 -8.39 -34.78 -2.34
N SER A 21 -8.89 -33.58 -2.66
CA SER A 21 -10.27 -33.36 -3.13
C SER A 21 -10.23 -32.37 -4.30
N VAL A 22 -10.69 -32.81 -5.47
CA VAL A 22 -10.87 -32.02 -6.70
C VAL A 22 -12.29 -31.47 -6.70
N ALA A 23 -12.47 -30.13 -6.77
CA ALA A 23 -13.66 -29.52 -7.38
C ALA A 23 -13.51 -28.01 -7.58
N ALA A 24 -13.85 -27.57 -8.78
CA ALA A 24 -14.08 -26.20 -9.26
C ALA A 24 -12.86 -25.28 -9.41
N LEU A 25 -12.24 -25.37 -10.59
CA LEU A 25 -11.65 -24.23 -11.30
C LEU A 25 -12.74 -23.18 -11.59
N LEU A 26 -13.15 -22.42 -10.58
CA LEU A 26 -13.64 -21.07 -10.80
C LEU A 26 -12.40 -20.20 -10.69
N GLY A 27 -11.98 -19.63 -11.81
CA GLY A 27 -10.83 -18.74 -11.90
C GLY A 27 -11.01 -17.54 -10.97
N ALA A 28 -10.65 -17.70 -9.71
CA ALA A 28 -10.13 -16.60 -8.92
C ALA A 28 -8.78 -16.29 -9.56
N ALA A 29 -8.78 -15.43 -10.57
CA ALA A 29 -7.57 -14.71 -10.92
C ALA A 29 -6.98 -14.26 -9.58
N PRO A 30 -5.74 -14.61 -9.23
CA PRO A 30 -5.13 -14.04 -8.05
C PRO A 30 -5.34 -12.54 -8.22
N LEU A 31 -6.03 -11.92 -7.24
CA LEU A 31 -5.96 -10.48 -7.10
C LEU A 31 -4.48 -10.25 -6.86
N ALA A 32 -3.74 -10.01 -7.96
CA ALA A 32 -2.36 -9.63 -7.88
C ALA A 32 -2.39 -8.38 -7.02
N VAL A 33 -1.97 -8.53 -5.77
CA VAL A 33 -1.83 -7.40 -4.88
C VAL A 33 -0.70 -6.63 -5.52
N ALA A 34 -1.04 -5.56 -6.23
CA ALA A 34 -0.05 -4.70 -6.83
C ALA A 34 0.80 -4.17 -5.67
N HIS A 35 2.11 -4.38 -5.69
CA HIS A 35 2.97 -3.74 -4.72
C HIS A 35 2.96 -2.24 -4.97
N ALA A 36 3.07 -1.43 -3.92
CA ALA A 36 3.19 0.02 -4.07
C ALA A 36 4.34 0.38 -5.03
N ASP A 37 5.46 -0.35 -4.95
CA ASP A 37 6.63 -0.17 -5.81
C ASP A 37 6.39 -0.55 -7.29
N ASP A 38 5.49 -1.49 -7.57
CA ASP A 38 5.21 -1.96 -8.93
C ASP A 38 4.40 -0.94 -9.76
N THR A 39 3.78 0.04 -9.09
CA THR A 39 2.98 1.06 -9.77
C THR A 39 3.82 2.13 -10.47
N GLY A 40 5.12 2.21 -10.16
CA GLY A 40 5.97 3.33 -10.55
C GLY A 40 5.61 4.65 -9.87
N ILE A 41 4.69 4.61 -8.88
CA ILE A 41 4.40 5.76 -8.02
C ILE A 41 5.34 5.70 -6.83
N HIS A 42 6.08 6.77 -6.64
CA HIS A 42 7.06 6.91 -5.56
C HIS A 42 6.60 7.92 -4.51
N GLN A 43 7.21 7.82 -3.33
CA GLN A 43 6.95 8.68 -2.17
C GLN A 43 6.79 10.18 -2.51
N PRO A 44 7.65 10.82 -3.33
CA PRO A 44 7.50 12.25 -3.63
C PRO A 44 6.20 12.60 -4.37
N GLN A 45 5.71 11.71 -5.26
CA GLN A 45 4.45 11.92 -5.98
C GLN A 45 3.27 11.81 -5.00
N MET A 46 3.35 10.86 -4.07
CA MET A 46 2.33 10.67 -3.04
C MET A 46 2.32 11.79 -2.00
N ASP A 47 3.50 12.28 -1.61
CA ASP A 47 3.63 13.46 -0.76
C ASP A 47 2.98 14.67 -1.42
N ALA A 48 3.26 14.92 -2.71
CA ALA A 48 2.63 16.02 -3.45
C ALA A 48 1.10 15.91 -3.48
N LEU A 49 0.55 14.70 -3.65
CA LEU A 49 -0.89 14.46 -3.57
C LEU A 49 -1.43 14.76 -2.17
N CYS A 50 -0.77 14.28 -1.11
CA CYS A 50 -1.19 14.50 0.27
C CYS A 50 -1.09 15.99 0.67
N GLN A 51 -0.08 16.71 0.20
CA GLN A 51 0.05 18.16 0.43
C GLN A 51 -1.08 18.95 -0.25
N ALA A 52 -1.43 18.57 -1.48
CA ALA A 52 -2.51 19.22 -2.22
C ALA A 52 -3.89 18.93 -1.57
N GLN A 53 -4.11 17.71 -1.09
CA GLN A 53 -5.37 17.28 -0.47
C GLN A 53 -5.51 17.80 0.97
N TYR A 54 -4.41 17.84 1.72
CA TYR A 54 -4.35 18.25 3.13
C TYR A 54 -3.32 19.37 3.31
N PRO A 55 -3.63 20.60 2.85
CA PRO A 55 -2.75 21.73 3.07
C PRO A 55 -2.71 22.10 4.56
N GLY A 56 -1.52 22.38 5.07
CA GLY A 56 -1.31 22.88 6.43
C GLY A 56 -1.58 24.38 6.55
N ARG A 57 -1.75 25.11 5.44
CA ARG A 57 -1.98 26.56 5.46
C ARG A 57 -3.22 26.90 6.30
N ASN A 58 -3.05 27.80 7.27
CA ASN A 58 -4.09 28.24 8.21
C ASN A 58 -4.62 27.13 9.15
N THR A 59 -3.88 26.04 9.34
CA THR A 59 -4.18 24.99 10.32
C THR A 59 -3.02 24.84 11.31
N PRO A 60 -3.21 24.20 12.48
CA PRO A 60 -2.11 23.89 13.41
C PRO A 60 -1.21 22.74 12.93
N PHE A 61 -1.41 22.24 11.71
CA PHE A 61 -0.70 21.09 11.16
C PHE A 61 0.26 21.50 10.02
N ASN A 62 1.29 20.69 9.80
CA ASN A 62 2.11 20.75 8.58
C ASN A 62 1.30 20.25 7.38
N ASP A 63 1.82 20.49 6.17
CA ASP A 63 1.25 19.90 4.97
C ASP A 63 1.24 18.37 5.07
N GLY A 64 0.26 17.74 4.41
CA GLY A 64 0.13 16.30 4.41
C GLY A 64 1.37 15.60 3.86
N SER A 65 1.78 14.50 4.47
CA SER A 65 2.77 13.56 3.92
C SER A 65 2.15 12.19 3.73
N ALA A 66 2.67 11.44 2.77
CA ALA A 66 2.21 10.11 2.48
C ALA A 66 2.97 9.07 3.31
N TYR A 67 2.35 7.93 3.54
CA TYR A 67 3.03 6.73 4.01
C TYR A 67 2.23 5.50 3.56
N VAL A 68 2.90 4.35 3.51
CA VAL A 68 2.29 3.09 3.12
C VAL A 68 1.90 2.31 4.37
N VAL A 69 0.65 1.88 4.48
CA VAL A 69 0.18 1.04 5.60
C VAL A 69 0.59 -0.41 5.41
N ALA A 70 0.54 -0.91 4.17
CA ALA A 70 0.93 -2.26 3.80
C ALA A 70 1.83 -2.22 2.55
N PRO A 71 3.16 -2.41 2.67
CA PRO A 71 4.10 -2.31 1.54
C PRO A 71 3.75 -3.21 0.34
N GLY A 72 3.05 -4.32 0.60
CA GLY A 72 2.55 -5.24 -0.42
C GLY A 72 1.32 -4.76 -1.19
N ASP A 73 0.69 -3.68 -0.78
CA ASP A 73 -0.57 -3.18 -1.34
C ASP A 73 -0.44 -1.72 -1.77
N ALA A 74 -0.42 -1.51 -3.09
CA ALA A 74 -0.40 -0.22 -3.76
C ALA A 74 -1.61 0.66 -3.43
N TYR A 75 -2.68 0.10 -2.90
CA TYR A 75 -3.88 0.85 -2.53
C TYR A 75 -3.95 1.13 -1.02
N SER A 76 -2.88 0.79 -0.29
CA SER A 76 -2.75 1.03 1.15
C SER A 76 -2.06 2.35 1.52
N TRP A 77 -1.72 3.17 0.52
CA TRP A 77 -1.22 4.52 0.77
C TRP A 77 -2.22 5.30 1.63
N ARG A 78 -1.70 6.07 2.58
CA ARG A 78 -2.46 6.99 3.43
C ARG A 78 -1.74 8.31 3.53
N CYS A 79 -2.49 9.36 3.83
CA CYS A 79 -1.92 10.64 4.23
C CYS A 79 -1.85 10.75 5.75
N GLN A 80 -0.93 11.58 6.22
CA GLN A 80 -0.86 12.02 7.60
C GLN A 80 -0.54 13.51 7.66
N GLN A 81 -0.91 14.16 8.76
CA GLN A 81 -0.52 15.54 9.07
C GLN A 81 0.08 15.60 10.48
N THR A 82 1.31 16.09 10.59
CA THR A 82 1.97 16.29 11.88
C THR A 82 1.63 17.67 12.45
N SER A 83 1.40 17.76 13.76
CA SER A 83 1.20 19.02 14.46
C SER A 83 2.46 19.89 14.44
N ARG A 84 2.31 21.19 14.19
CA ARG A 84 3.41 22.16 14.23
C ARG A 84 3.97 22.38 15.64
N SER A 85 3.14 22.19 16.66
CA SER A 85 3.56 22.30 18.06
C SER A 85 4.21 21.02 18.59
N GLY A 86 4.30 19.96 17.79
CA GLY A 86 4.79 18.65 18.21
C GLY A 86 3.79 17.82 19.02
N ALA A 87 2.51 18.23 19.07
CA ALA A 87 1.47 17.56 19.86
C ALA A 87 1.02 16.18 19.31
N GLY A 88 1.61 15.71 18.22
CA GLY A 88 1.29 14.42 17.58
C GLY A 88 0.99 14.53 16.09
N ALA A 89 0.37 13.49 15.53
CA ALA A 89 -0.01 13.43 14.12
C ALA A 89 -1.45 12.91 13.95
N ILE A 90 -2.14 13.41 12.94
CA ILE A 90 -3.35 12.78 12.42
C ILE A 90 -2.89 11.82 11.32
N SER A 91 -3.05 10.52 11.55
CA SER A 91 -2.71 9.46 10.60
C SER A 91 -3.95 8.83 9.98
N ASN A 92 -3.74 7.93 9.01
CA ASN A 92 -4.78 7.19 8.29
C ASN A 92 -5.78 8.10 7.56
N LEU A 93 -5.36 9.31 7.18
CA LEU A 93 -6.17 10.16 6.31
C LEU A 93 -6.28 9.50 4.94
N GLY A 94 -7.51 9.48 4.40
CA GLY A 94 -7.80 8.87 3.12
C GLY A 94 -7.13 9.60 1.96
N ILE A 95 -6.81 8.86 0.91
CA ILE A 95 -6.31 9.42 -0.35
C ILE A 95 -7.46 9.58 -1.31
N ASN A 96 -7.46 10.69 -2.07
CA ASN A 96 -8.39 10.87 -3.18
C ASN A 96 -8.11 9.81 -4.26
N PRO A 97 -8.98 8.81 -4.43
CA PRO A 97 -8.74 7.69 -5.33
C PRO A 97 -8.69 8.13 -6.80
N ALA A 98 -9.43 9.18 -7.16
CA ALA A 98 -9.46 9.69 -8.54
C ALA A 98 -8.13 10.37 -8.91
N ALA A 99 -7.59 11.18 -8.00
CA ALA A 99 -6.27 11.80 -8.19
C ALA A 99 -5.17 10.73 -8.27
N TYR A 100 -5.23 9.71 -7.41
CA TYR A 100 -4.27 8.60 -7.46
C TYR A 100 -4.33 7.82 -8.77
N CYS A 101 -5.52 7.37 -9.19
CA CYS A 101 -5.66 6.61 -10.42
C CYS A 101 -5.24 7.39 -11.66
N SER A 102 -5.39 8.72 -11.66
CA SER A 102 -4.93 9.57 -12.76
C SER A 102 -3.40 9.62 -12.93
N MET A 103 -2.64 9.28 -11.89
CA MET A 103 -1.17 9.18 -11.96
C MET A 103 -0.70 7.88 -12.62
N LEU A 104 -1.56 6.87 -12.72
CA LEU A 104 -1.20 5.57 -13.26
C LEU A 104 -1.48 5.53 -14.77
N PRO A 105 -0.46 5.29 -15.61
CA PRO A 105 -0.66 5.19 -17.04
C PRO A 105 -1.55 3.97 -17.35
N ASN A 106 -2.56 4.18 -18.19
CA ASN A 106 -3.51 3.16 -18.64
C ASN A 106 -4.48 2.64 -17.57
N LEU A 107 -4.58 3.26 -16.40
CA LEU A 107 -5.66 2.99 -15.46
C LEU A 107 -6.62 4.18 -15.44
N GLY A 108 -7.91 3.90 -15.49
CA GLY A 108 -8.94 4.90 -15.65
C GLY A 108 -9.42 5.44 -14.31
N ARG A 109 -10.50 4.83 -13.80
CA ARG A 109 -11.23 5.33 -12.63
C ARG A 109 -11.01 4.44 -11.40
N PRO A 110 -11.12 5.02 -10.19
CA PRO A 110 -11.19 4.23 -8.99
C PRO A 110 -12.48 3.38 -9.00
N VAL A 111 -12.32 2.10 -8.67
CA VAL A 111 -13.40 1.14 -8.51
C VAL A 111 -13.37 0.64 -7.06
N PRO A 112 -14.47 0.75 -6.30
CA PRO A 112 -14.51 0.21 -4.95
C PRO A 112 -14.36 -1.31 -4.98
N ILE A 113 -13.49 -1.84 -4.12
CA ILE A 113 -13.28 -3.29 -3.97
C ILE A 113 -14.49 -3.92 -3.26
N ASN A 114 -15.02 -3.21 -2.26
CA ASN A 114 -16.18 -3.63 -1.49
C ASN A 114 -17.22 -2.50 -1.50
N PRO A 115 -18.42 -2.72 -2.09
CA PRO A 115 -19.50 -1.75 -2.01
C PRO A 115 -19.94 -1.63 -0.54
N GLY A 116 -19.47 -0.58 0.13
CA GLY A 116 -19.75 -0.32 1.56
C GLY A 116 -18.53 0.03 2.41
N SER A 117 -17.30 -0.16 1.91
CA SER A 117 -16.08 0.33 2.57
C SER A 117 -15.52 1.52 1.78
N PRO A 118 -15.50 2.74 2.36
CA PRO A 118 -14.91 3.90 1.68
C PRO A 118 -13.38 3.76 1.51
N ASP A 119 -12.77 2.82 2.22
CA ASP A 119 -11.32 2.66 2.32
C ASP A 119 -10.72 1.69 1.31
N GLY A 120 -11.55 0.91 0.60
CA GLY A 120 -11.10 -0.13 -0.33
C GLY A 120 -11.42 0.23 -1.78
N TRP A 121 -10.40 0.62 -2.55
CA TRP A 121 -10.52 0.95 -3.96
C TRP A 121 -9.31 0.45 -4.74
N VAL A 122 -9.50 0.20 -6.04
CA VAL A 122 -8.44 -0.11 -6.99
C VAL A 122 -8.60 0.74 -8.24
N CYS A 123 -7.53 0.96 -8.99
CA CYS A 123 -7.62 1.62 -10.28
C CYS A 123 -7.89 0.59 -11.37
N ARG A 124 -8.92 0.83 -12.20
CA ARG A 124 -9.27 -0.02 -13.34
C ARG A 124 -9.58 0.82 -14.57
N THR A 125 -9.44 0.22 -15.74
CA THR A 125 -9.90 0.79 -17.02
C THR A 125 -11.42 0.82 -17.13
#